data_AF-A0A936C2F3-F1
#
_entry.id   AF-A0A936C2F3-F1
#
_cell.length_a   1.000
_cell.length_b   1.000
_cell.length_c   1.000
_cell.angle_alpha   90.00
_cell.angle_beta   90.00
_cell.angle_gamma   90.00
#
_symmetry.space_group_name_H-M   'P 1'
#
loop_
_entity.id
_entity.type
_entity.pdbx_description
1 polymer ?
#
loop_
_entity_poly.entity_id
_entity_poly.type
_entity_poly.pdbx_seq_one_letter_code
_entity_poly.pdbx_strand_id
1 'polypeptide(L)' 'MDYLMNLTADGWKVYNVVVEGVSLVTTYRNDFATQIEQSGIDGLIRNLQERNSKPATAQSTKK' A
#
# COMPACT_ATOMS: atom_id res chain seq x y z
N MET A 1 -3.93 -16.28 5.23
CA MET A 1 -3.17 -15.14 4.68
C MET A 1 -2.39 -15.68 3.52
N ASP A 2 -2.60 -15.11 2.34
CA ASP A 2 -2.04 -15.63 1.09
C ASP A 2 -1.14 -14.58 0.44
N TYR A 3 -0.08 -15.02 -0.21
CA TYR A 3 0.88 -14.16 -0.88
C TYR A 3 0.83 -14.41 -2.38
N LEU A 4 0.59 -13.35 -3.14
CA LEU A 4 0.76 -13.40 -4.59
C LEU A 4 2.18 -12.94 -4.93
N MET A 5 2.90 -13.82 -5.62
CA MET A 5 4.31 -13.63 -5.94
C MET A 5 4.52 -13.62 -7.44
N ASN A 6 5.54 -12.86 -7.89
CA ASN A 6 6.01 -12.87 -9.26
C ASN A 6 7.49 -13.25 -9.30
N LEU A 7 7.87 -14.08 -10.27
CA LEU A 7 9.27 -14.44 -10.48
C LEU A 7 9.98 -13.32 -11.25
N THR A 8 11.11 -12.88 -10.72
CA THR A 8 12.00 -11.87 -11.35
C THR A 8 13.39 -12.47 -11.58
N ALA A 9 14.25 -11.74 -12.29
CA ALA A 9 15.65 -12.15 -12.48
C ALA A 9 16.40 -12.36 -11.15
N ASP A 10 15.99 -11.63 -10.09
CA ASP A 10 16.57 -11.74 -8.74
C ASP A 10 15.84 -12.77 -7.85
N GLY A 11 14.90 -13.54 -8.42
CA GLY A 11 14.07 -14.50 -7.70
C GLY A 11 12.63 -14.02 -7.46
N TRP A 12 11.92 -14.73 -6.58
CA TRP A 12 10.50 -14.49 -6.29
C TRP A 12 10.30 -13.24 -5.43
N LYS A 13 9.43 -12.34 -5.86
CA LYS A 13 9.04 -11.13 -5.12
C LYS A 13 7.54 -11.14 -4.87
N VAL A 14 7.15 -10.87 -3.61
CA VAL A 14 5.74 -10.68 -3.24
C VAL A 14 5.26 -9.35 -3.79
N TYR A 15 4.11 -9.33 -4.47
CA TYR A 15 3.50 -8.08 -4.94
C TYR A 15 2.13 -7.81 -4.31
N ASN A 16 1.49 -8.80 -3.69
CA ASN A 16 0.23 -8.61 -2.99
C ASN A 16 0.09 -9.58 -1.82
N VAL A 17 -0.62 -9.13 -0.78
CA VAL A 17 -1.01 -9.95 0.38
C VAL A 17 -2.52 -9.95 0.47
N VAL A 18 -3.08 -11.14 0.66
CA VAL A 18 -4.51 -11.35 0.86
C VAL A 18 -4.76 -11.80 2.29
N VAL A 19 -5.58 -11.05 3.01
CA VAL A 19 -5.97 -11.35 4.40
C VAL A 19 -7.47 -11.57 4.42
N GLU A 20 -7.90 -12.76 4.87
CA GLU A 20 -9.33 -13.12 4.94
C GLU A 20 -10.09 -12.92 3.60
N GLY A 21 -9.40 -13.19 2.48
CA GLY A 21 -9.96 -12.98 1.13
C GLY A 21 -9.88 -11.55 0.60
N VAL A 22 -9.40 -10.59 1.40
CA VAL A 22 -9.25 -9.18 1.00
C VAL A 22 -7.80 -8.89 0.57
N SER A 23 -7.64 -8.45 -0.68
CA SER A 23 -6.37 -8.05 -1.29
C SER A 23 -5.97 -6.65 -0.86
N LEU A 24 -4.80 -6.49 -0.24
CA LEU A 24 -4.27 -5.17 0.14
C LEU A 24 -4.13 -4.25 -1.07
N VAL A 25 -3.62 -4.76 -2.20
CA VAL A 25 -3.48 -3.96 -3.43
C VAL A 25 -4.85 -3.45 -3.91
N THR A 26 -5.89 -4.26 -3.82
CA THR A 26 -7.24 -3.85 -4.26
C THR A 26 -7.80 -2.76 -3.36
N THR A 27 -7.65 -2.91 -2.04
CA THR A 27 -8.07 -1.89 -1.07
C THR A 27 -7.42 -0.54 -1.35
N TYR A 28 -6.09 -0.49 -1.44
CA TYR A 28 -5.38 0.77 -1.69
C TYR A 28 -5.66 1.36 -3.08
N ARG A 29 -5.90 0.53 -4.10
CA ARG A 29 -6.27 1.04 -5.44
C ARG A 29 -7.57 1.83 -5.44
N ASN A 30 -8.57 1.37 -4.68
CA ASN A 30 -9.84 2.08 -4.58
C ASN A 30 -9.68 3.44 -3.88
N ASP A 31 -8.90 3.47 -2.79
CA ASP A 31 -8.59 4.71 -2.07
C ASP A 31 -7.82 5.70 -2.95
N PHE A 32 -6.83 5.22 -3.70
CA PHE A 32 -6.04 6.05 -4.60
C PHE A 32 -6.84 6.55 -5.81
N ALA A 33 -7.75 5.74 -6.36
CA ALA A 33 -8.64 6.19 -7.43
C ALA A 33 -9.46 7.42 -6.99
N THR A 34 -10.06 7.35 -5.79
CA THR A 34 -10.80 8.48 -5.20
C THR A 34 -9.91 9.72 -5.06
N GLN A 35 -8.67 9.55 -4.63
CA GLN A 35 -7.73 10.66 -4.45
C GLN A 35 -7.25 11.26 -5.78
N ILE A 36 -7.04 10.43 -6.79
CA ILE A 36 -6.67 10.84 -8.15
C ILE A 36 -7.83 11.63 -8.78
N GLU A 37 -9.08 11.18 -8.61
CA GLU A 37 -10.25 11.91 -9.08
C GLU A 37 -10.35 13.31 -8.46
N GLN A 38 -9.94 13.46 -7.19
CA GLN A 38 -10.01 14.74 -6.48
C GLN A 38 -8.83 15.69 -6.75
N SER A 39 -7.62 15.14 -6.92
CA SER A 39 -6.37 15.93 -6.86
C SER A 39 -5.33 15.59 -7.92
N GLY A 40 -5.67 14.70 -8.85
CA GLY A 40 -4.77 14.19 -9.86
C GLY A 40 -3.67 13.29 -9.30
N ILE A 41 -2.80 12.81 -10.19
CA ILE A 41 -1.69 11.92 -9.82
C ILE A 41 -0.64 12.63 -8.96
N ASP A 42 -0.40 13.92 -9.20
CA ASP A 42 0.54 14.72 -8.40
C ASP A 42 0.04 14.89 -6.96
N GLY A 43 -1.27 15.08 -6.78
CA GLY A 43 -1.90 15.14 -5.47
C GLY A 43 -1.75 13.84 -4.69
N LEU A 44 -1.90 12.69 -5.35
CA LEU A 44 -1.62 11.38 -4.76
C LEU A 44 -0.15 11.25 -4.34
N ILE A 45 0.80 11.59 -5.24
CA ILE A 45 2.24 11.50 -4.96
C ILE A 45 2.61 12.34 -3.73
N ARG A 46 2.13 13.58 -3.66
CA ARG A 46 2.37 14.47 -2.51
C ARG A 46 1.85 13.85 -1.21
N ASN A 47 0.62 13.32 -1.23
CA ASN A 47 0.05 12.69 -0.03
C ASN A 47 0.83 11.45 0.41
N LEU A 48 1.33 10.64 -0.52
CA LEU A 48 2.20 9.50 -0.20
C LEU A 48 3.52 9.97 0.42
N GLN A 49 4.13 11.03 -0.10
CA GLN A 49 5.33 11.63 0.49
C GLN A 49 5.08 12.14 1.91
N GLU A 50 3.96 12.83 2.15
CA GLU A 50 3.55 13.33 3.47
C GLU A 50 3.24 12.19 4.46
N ARG A 51 2.70 11.07 3.99
CA ARG A 51 2.51 9.86 4.82
C ARG A 51 3.83 9.19 5.17
N ASN A 52 4.75 9.11 4.22
CA ASN A 52 6.06 8.48 4.41
C ASN A 52 7.04 9.34 5.24
N SER A 53 6.86 10.66 5.25
CA SER A 53 7.70 11.59 6.04
C SER A 53 7.30 11.64 7.52
N LYS A 54 6.08 11.23 7.85
CA LYS A 54 5.68 11.03 9.24
C LYS A 54 6.41 9.78 9.75
N PRO A 55 7.18 9.86 10.86
CA PRO A 55 7.72 8.65 11.46
C PRO A 55 6.55 7.73 11.69
N ALA A 56 6.67 6.47 11.26
CA ALA A 56 5.70 5.46 11.59
C ALA A 56 5.60 5.50 13.12
N THR A 57 4.51 6.08 13.65
CA THR A 57 4.18 5.99 15.05
C THR A 57 3.86 4.53 15.22
N ALA A 58 4.92 3.75 15.47
CA ALA A 58 4.82 2.37 15.86
C ALA A 58 3.84 2.42 17.03
N GLN A 59 2.68 1.82 16.83
CA GLN A 59 1.82 1.41 17.92
C GLN A 59 2.58 0.31 18.68
N SER A 60 3.68 0.70 19.32
CA SER A 60 4.40 -0.03 20.34
C SER A 60 3.88 0.48 21.67
N THR A 61 2.56 0.43 21.86
CA THR A 61 1.94 0.74 23.13
C THR A 61 1.55 -0.57 23.78
N LYS A 62 2.47 -1.07 24.62
CA LYS A 62 2.27 -1.67 25.96
C LYS A 62 1.02 -2.57 26.10
N LYS A 63 1.15 -3.85 26.42
CA LYS A 63 1.66 -4.37 27.70
C LYS A 63 1.79 -5.89 27.63
#